data_AF-A0A3P9D6S1-F1
#
_entry.id   AF-A0A3P9D6S1-F1
#
_cell.length_a   1.000
_cell.length_b   1.000
_cell.length_c   1.000
_cell.angle_alpha   90.00
_cell.angle_beta   90.00
_cell.angle_gamma   90.00
#
_symmetry.space_group_name_H-M   'P 1'
#
loop_
_entity.id
_entity.type
_entity.pdbx_description
1 polymer ?
#
loop_
_entity_poly.entity_id
_entity_poly.type
_entity_poly.pdbx_seq_one_letter_code
_entity_poly.pdbx_strand_id
1 'polypeptide(L)'
;MKGKTCGLCGKADGETMQEYRTPTGWIATTAVSFAHSWILPAENCRDATECRMRHESVQLEKQGNMQAQNSKCYSVDPVLRCMPGCFPVRTTSVTVGFHCLPAGSSPSSVYKSVDLMETTESHLACTCTAQCA
;
A
#
# COMPACT_ATOMS: atom_id res chain seq x y z
N MET A 1 -11.69 -18.95 20.12
CA MET A 1 -11.39 -17.59 19.61
C MET A 1 -11.77 -17.43 18.13
N LYS A 2 -12.82 -18.12 17.67
CA LYS A 2 -13.23 -18.13 16.25
C LYS A 2 -13.60 -16.72 15.78
N GLY A 3 -13.10 -16.29 14.63
CA GLY A 3 -13.42 -14.98 14.04
C GLY A 3 -12.84 -13.77 14.77
N LYS A 4 -11.86 -13.97 15.67
CA LYS A 4 -11.25 -12.89 16.48
C LYS A 4 -9.81 -12.58 16.12
N THR A 5 -9.26 -13.22 15.09
CA THR A 5 -7.91 -12.92 14.59
C THR A 5 -7.98 -12.03 13.36
N CYS A 6 -6.87 -11.40 13.03
CA CYS A 6 -6.63 -10.73 11.77
C CYS A 6 -5.12 -10.80 11.49
N GLY A 7 -4.72 -10.46 10.27
CA GLY A 7 -3.33 -10.55 9.85
C GLY A 7 -3.09 -11.65 8.84
N LEU A 8 -1.83 -11.98 8.65
CA LEU A 8 -1.36 -12.95 7.65
C LEU A 8 -1.93 -14.36 7.85
N CYS A 9 -2.37 -14.71 9.06
CA CYS A 9 -2.98 -15.99 9.38
C CYS A 9 -4.52 -15.99 9.29
N GLY A 10 -5.11 -14.91 8.76
CA GLY A 10 -6.55 -14.83 8.53
C GLY A 10 -7.40 -14.60 9.78
N LYS A 11 -8.71 -14.78 9.63
CA LYS A 11 -9.72 -14.48 10.67
C LYS A 11 -10.05 -15.64 11.60
N ALA A 12 -9.59 -16.84 11.26
CA ALA A 12 -9.90 -18.08 11.98
C ALA A 12 -11.42 -18.26 12.19
N ASP A 13 -12.23 -17.90 11.19
CA ASP A 13 -13.70 -18.05 11.17
C ASP A 13 -14.17 -19.29 10.39
N GLY A 14 -13.25 -20.05 9.78
CA GLY A 14 -13.54 -21.24 8.98
C GLY A 14 -13.99 -20.91 7.55
N GLU A 15 -13.98 -19.63 7.18
CA GLU A 15 -14.09 -19.17 5.80
C GLU A 15 -12.71 -19.33 5.12
N THR A 16 -12.66 -19.59 3.81
CA THR A 16 -11.39 -19.84 3.09
C THR A 16 -11.27 -19.07 1.77
N MET A 17 -12.33 -18.42 1.31
CA MET A 17 -12.40 -17.73 0.03
C MET A 17 -11.92 -16.28 0.12
N GLN A 18 -11.98 -15.66 1.30
CA GLN A 18 -11.66 -14.25 1.53
C GLN A 18 -10.51 -14.06 2.53
N GLU A 19 -9.56 -15.00 2.54
CA GLU A 19 -8.42 -14.97 3.47
C GLU A 19 -7.44 -13.84 3.17
N TYR A 20 -7.40 -13.33 1.93
CA TYR A 20 -6.57 -12.20 1.52
C TYR A 20 -7.14 -10.83 1.90
N ARG A 21 -7.88 -10.76 3.02
CA ARG A 21 -8.47 -9.52 3.50
C ARG A 21 -7.42 -8.61 4.13
N THR A 22 -7.24 -7.42 3.57
CA THR A 22 -6.28 -6.41 4.02
C THR A 22 -6.78 -5.68 5.27
N PRO A 23 -5.93 -4.91 5.98
CA PRO A 23 -6.36 -4.12 7.14
C PRO A 23 -7.44 -3.08 6.83
N THR A 24 -7.50 -2.58 5.59
CA THR A 24 -8.54 -1.65 5.13
C THR A 24 -9.86 -2.35 4.79
N GLY A 25 -9.89 -3.69 4.84
CA GLY A 25 -11.09 -4.50 4.69
C GLY A 25 -11.35 -5.01 3.27
N TRP A 26 -10.51 -4.64 2.30
CA TRP A 26 -10.58 -5.10 0.91
C TRP A 26 -9.92 -6.47 0.73
N ILE A 27 -10.29 -7.19 -0.33
CA ILE A 27 -9.72 -8.50 -0.64
C ILE A 27 -8.66 -8.31 -1.72
N ALA A 28 -7.41 -8.55 -1.36
CA ALA A 28 -6.31 -8.51 -2.30
C ALA A 28 -6.40 -9.69 -3.30
N THR A 29 -6.00 -9.45 -4.54
CA THR A 29 -6.05 -10.45 -5.62
C THR A 29 -4.88 -11.43 -5.59
N THR A 30 -3.79 -11.07 -4.90
CA THR A 30 -2.57 -11.89 -4.82
C THR A 30 -2.07 -12.01 -3.39
N ALA A 31 -1.38 -13.12 -3.10
CA ALA A 31 -0.71 -13.33 -1.82
C ALA A 31 0.34 -12.25 -1.52
N VAL A 32 1.02 -11.74 -2.55
CA VAL A 32 2.03 -10.68 -2.42
C VAL A 32 1.38 -9.37 -1.98
N SER A 33 0.31 -8.94 -2.66
CA SER A 33 -0.45 -7.76 -2.28
C SER A 33 -1.04 -7.88 -0.86
N PHE A 34 -1.58 -9.05 -0.53
CA PHE A 34 -2.07 -9.34 0.81
C PHE A 34 -0.97 -9.21 1.86
N ALA A 35 0.16 -9.90 1.68
CA ALA A 35 1.27 -9.83 2.62
C ALA A 35 1.81 -8.41 2.80
N HIS A 36 1.92 -7.66 1.69
CA HIS A 36 2.36 -6.28 1.71
C HIS A 36 1.46 -5.35 2.51
N SER A 37 0.13 -5.55 2.46
CA SER A 37 -0.82 -4.71 3.20
C SER A 37 -0.69 -4.82 4.73
N TRP A 38 -0.04 -5.89 5.21
CA TRP A 38 0.16 -6.18 6.64
C TRP A 38 1.56 -5.83 7.16
N ILE A 39 2.43 -5.26 6.33
CA ILE A 39 3.77 -4.86 6.77
C ILE A 39 3.64 -3.65 7.70
N LEU A 40 4.26 -3.70 8.86
CA LEU A 40 4.34 -2.54 9.74
C LEU A 40 5.48 -1.62 9.27
N PRO A 41 5.23 -0.31 9.11
CA PRO A 41 6.31 0.63 8.85
C PRO A 41 7.24 0.65 10.06
N ALA A 42 8.51 0.96 9.84
CA ALA A 42 9.45 1.03 10.94
C ALA A 42 9.17 2.29 11.77
N GLU A 43 8.50 2.15 12.91
CA GLU A 43 8.12 3.29 13.75
C GLU A 43 9.23 3.71 14.73
N ASN A 44 10.03 2.79 15.31
CA ASN A 44 10.92 3.12 16.45
C ASN A 44 12.18 2.24 16.59
N CYS A 45 13.15 2.32 15.68
CA CYS A 45 14.52 1.94 16.02
C CYS A 45 15.39 3.21 16.01
N ARG A 46 16.10 3.47 17.11
CA ARG A 46 16.81 4.73 17.44
C ARG A 46 18.01 5.07 16.54
N ASP A 47 18.04 4.54 15.33
CA ASP A 47 19.15 4.73 14.40
C ASP A 47 18.67 5.47 13.16
N ALA A 48 19.05 6.74 13.04
CA ALA A 48 18.81 7.60 11.89
C ALA A 48 19.71 7.23 10.69
N THR A 49 20.64 6.28 10.89
CA THR A 49 21.60 5.83 9.87
C THR A 49 21.07 4.70 9.00
N GLU A 50 19.94 4.09 9.35
CA GLU A 50 19.36 2.98 8.59
C GLU A 50 18.31 3.46 7.59
N CYS A 51 18.53 3.18 6.31
CA CYS A 51 17.52 3.40 5.28
C CYS A 51 16.31 2.47 5.47
N ARG A 52 15.24 3.01 6.07
CA ARG A 52 13.99 2.29 6.31
C ARG A 52 12.92 2.59 5.28
N MET A 53 11.87 1.79 5.33
CA MET A 53 10.66 1.96 4.52
C MET A 53 9.55 2.59 5.34
N ARG A 54 8.76 3.44 4.68
CA ARG A 54 7.53 4.05 5.20
C ARG A 54 6.35 3.64 4.34
N HIS A 55 5.16 3.72 4.92
CA HIS A 55 3.93 3.64 4.15
C HIS A 55 3.65 4.97 3.45
N GLU A 56 3.34 4.89 2.16
CA GLU A 56 3.04 6.04 1.32
C GLU A 56 1.85 5.73 0.42
N SER A 57 0.85 6.63 0.42
CA SER A 57 -0.24 6.59 -0.55
C SER A 57 0.28 7.08 -1.89
N VAL A 58 0.20 6.25 -2.92
CA VAL A 58 0.68 6.60 -4.27
C VAL A 58 -0.47 7.09 -5.13
N GLN A 59 -0.20 8.09 -5.97
CA GLN A 59 -1.13 8.55 -6.99
C GLN A 59 -0.94 7.73 -8.26
N LEU A 60 -2.02 7.32 -8.91
CA LEU A 60 -1.94 6.65 -10.20
C LEU A 60 -1.56 7.64 -11.31
N GLU A 61 -0.48 7.35 -12.03
CA GLU A 61 -0.11 8.06 -13.26
C GLU A 61 -0.94 7.52 -14.43
N LYS A 62 -1.82 8.36 -14.97
CA LYS A 62 -2.79 7.94 -15.99
C LYS A 62 -2.08 7.65 -17.32
N GLN A 63 -1.96 6.38 -17.70
CA GLN A 63 -1.62 6.02 -19.08
C GLN A 63 -2.82 6.38 -19.98
N GLY A 64 -2.59 7.26 -20.96
CA GLY A 64 -3.64 7.90 -21.74
C GLY A 64 -4.45 6.93 -22.59
N ASN A 65 -5.70 6.65 -22.18
CA ASN A 65 -6.91 6.57 -23.02
C ASN A 65 -8.10 5.93 -22.28
N MET A 66 -8.54 6.56 -21.18
CA MET A 66 -9.92 6.37 -20.71
C MET A 66 -10.56 7.74 -20.47
N GLN A 67 -11.65 7.96 -21.21
CA GLN A 67 -12.45 9.17 -21.30
C GLN A 67 -12.66 9.85 -19.93
N ALA A 68 -12.20 11.09 -19.88
CA ALA A 68 -12.66 12.23 -19.08
C ALA A 68 -13.60 11.98 -17.88
N GLN A 69 -13.00 11.87 -16.70
CA GLN A 69 -12.96 13.03 -15.81
C GLN A 69 -11.52 13.19 -15.32
N ASN A 70 -11.11 14.42 -15.00
CA ASN A 70 -9.77 14.75 -14.51
C ASN A 70 -9.60 14.24 -13.06
N SER A 71 -9.83 12.95 -12.83
CA SER A 71 -9.85 12.34 -11.51
C SER A 71 -8.43 11.98 -11.05
N LYS A 72 -8.11 12.30 -9.79
CA LYS A 72 -6.88 11.87 -9.13
C LYS A 72 -7.19 10.61 -8.35
N CYS A 73 -6.50 9.53 -8.66
CA CYS A 73 -6.67 8.25 -8.01
C CYS A 73 -5.52 8.01 -7.02
N TYR A 74 -5.85 7.67 -5.78
CA TYR A 74 -4.87 7.41 -4.72
C TYR A 74 -5.06 6.01 -4.18
N SER A 75 -3.97 5.34 -3.83
CA SER A 75 -4.05 4.00 -3.26
C SER A 75 -4.86 3.99 -1.95
N VAL A 76 -5.71 2.97 -1.81
CA VAL A 76 -6.51 2.73 -0.60
C VAL A 76 -5.62 2.17 0.49
N ASP A 77 -4.89 1.09 0.16
CA ASP A 77 -3.79 0.58 0.96
C ASP A 77 -2.49 1.34 0.59
N PRO A 78 -1.71 1.83 1.57
CA PRO A 78 -0.42 2.42 1.29
C PRO A 78 0.58 1.34 0.83
N VAL A 79 1.55 1.74 0.00
CA VAL A 79 2.67 0.88 -0.40
C VAL A 79 3.92 1.26 0.36
N LEU A 80 4.93 0.38 0.36
CA LEU A 80 6.21 0.67 0.97
C LEU A 80 7.05 1.53 0.03
N ARG A 81 7.52 2.66 0.55
CA ARG A 81 8.50 3.52 -0.11
C ARG A 81 9.68 3.74 0.82
N CYS A 82 10.86 3.91 0.25
CA CYS A 82 12.04 4.25 1.02
C CYS A 82 11.85 5.67 1.59
N MET A 83 12.42 5.93 2.76
CA MET A 83 12.43 7.29 3.31
C MET A 83 13.17 8.26 2.37
N PRO A 84 12.86 9.57 2.41
CA PRO A 84 13.63 10.57 1.68
C PRO A 84 15.13 10.47 1.98
N GLY A 85 15.99 10.55 0.95
CA GLY A 85 17.43 10.33 1.07
C GLY A 85 17.90 8.88 0.86
N CYS A 86 16.96 7.93 0.76
CA CYS A 86 17.23 6.53 0.49
C CYS A 86 16.86 6.12 -0.94
N PHE A 87 17.53 5.11 -1.47
CA PHE A 87 17.22 4.51 -2.78
C PHE A 87 16.79 3.05 -2.63
N PRO A 88 15.77 2.60 -3.38
CA PRO A 88 15.39 1.20 -3.38
C PRO A 88 16.48 0.36 -4.06
N VAL A 89 16.90 -0.71 -3.39
CA VAL A 89 17.81 -1.72 -3.99
C VAL A 89 17.05 -2.95 -4.47
N ARG A 90 15.85 -3.17 -3.92
CA ARG A 90 14.92 -4.21 -4.35
C ARG A 90 13.50 -3.69 -4.29
N THR A 91 12.73 -4.02 -5.31
CA THR A 91 11.32 -3.68 -5.43
C THR A 91 10.51 -4.90 -5.85
N THR A 92 9.20 -4.81 -5.71
CA THR A 92 8.24 -5.79 -6.22
C THR A 92 6.99 -5.08 -6.71
N SER A 93 6.30 -5.70 -7.65
CA SER A 93 5.01 -5.24 -8.12
C SER A 93 3.91 -5.72 -7.16
N VAL A 94 3.05 -4.82 -6.73
CA VAL A 94 1.86 -5.10 -5.92
C VAL A 94 0.63 -4.55 -6.62
N THR A 95 -0.44 -5.33 -6.69
CA THR A 95 -1.74 -4.85 -7.13
C THR A 95 -2.46 -4.25 -5.92
N VAL A 96 -2.79 -2.97 -5.99
CA VAL A 96 -3.51 -2.26 -4.91
C VAL A 96 -4.77 -1.61 -5.46
N GLY A 97 -5.77 -1.46 -4.61
CA GLY A 97 -6.97 -0.70 -4.93
C GLY A 97 -6.69 0.80 -4.90
N PHE A 98 -7.30 1.55 -5.81
CA PHE A 98 -7.25 3.01 -5.86
C PHE A 98 -8.65 3.60 -5.73
N HIS A 99 -8.71 4.71 -4.99
CA HIS A 99 -9.87 5.56 -4.87
C HIS A 99 -9.68 6.82 -5.73
N CYS A 100 -10.59 7.06 -6.66
CA CYS A 100 -10.54 8.13 -7.64
C CYS A 100 -11.47 9.28 -7.25
N LEU A 101 -10.89 10.46 -7.09
CA LEU A 101 -11.56 11.68 -6.70
C LEU A 101 -11.61 12.66 -7.88
N PRO A 102 -12.75 13.32 -8.17
CA PRO A 102 -12.80 14.40 -9.14
C PRO A 102 -11.80 15.53 -8.82
N ALA A 103 -11.29 16.22 -9.85
CA ALA A 103 -10.38 17.36 -9.65
C ALA A 103 -10.99 18.39 -8.69
N GLY A 104 -10.28 18.72 -7.61
CA GLY A 104 -10.70 19.71 -6.61
C GLY A 104 -11.40 19.14 -5.38
N SER A 105 -11.64 17.83 -5.31
CA SER A 105 -12.10 17.16 -4.09
C SER A 105 -10.92 16.66 -3.24
N SER A 106 -11.03 16.81 -1.92
CA SER A 106 -10.02 16.37 -0.95
C SER A 106 -10.33 14.95 -0.49
N PRO A 107 -9.32 14.06 -0.31
CA PRO A 107 -9.54 12.73 0.22
C PRO A 107 -10.11 12.81 1.65
N SER A 108 -11.33 12.31 1.84
CA SER A 108 -11.91 12.12 3.17
C SER A 108 -11.29 10.88 3.84
N SER A 109 -11.06 10.96 5.14
CA SER A 109 -10.32 9.94 5.92
C SER A 109 -11.14 8.71 6.30
N VAL A 110 -12.45 8.70 6.02
CA VAL A 110 -13.37 7.81 6.72
C VAL A 110 -13.72 6.55 5.90
N TYR A 111 -13.85 6.64 4.58
CA TYR A 111 -14.06 5.48 3.71
C TYR A 111 -13.57 5.76 2.29
N LYS A 112 -12.53 5.04 1.85
CA LYS A 112 -12.06 5.06 0.46
C LYS A 112 -12.65 3.86 -0.28
N SER A 113 -13.47 4.10 -1.32
CA SER A 113 -13.90 3.02 -2.22
C SER A 113 -12.74 2.58 -3.09
N VAL A 114 -12.67 1.29 -3.43
CA VAL A 114 -11.78 0.81 -4.49
C VAL A 114 -12.54 0.92 -5.81
N ASP A 115 -12.18 1.93 -6.60
CA ASP A 115 -12.81 2.22 -7.89
C ASP A 115 -12.08 1.51 -9.03
N LEU A 116 -10.78 1.27 -8.85
CA LEU A 116 -9.95 0.50 -9.77
C LEU A 116 -8.86 -0.26 -9.01
N MET A 117 -8.35 -1.33 -9.61
CA MET A 117 -7.17 -2.03 -9.13
C MET A 117 -6.07 -1.87 -10.17
N GLU A 118 -4.90 -1.44 -9.73
CA GLU A 118 -3.77 -1.26 -10.63
C GLU A 118 -2.49 -1.74 -9.96
N THR A 119 -1.52 -2.14 -10.80
CA THR A 119 -0.23 -2.62 -10.33
C THR A 119 0.71 -1.44 -10.14
N THR A 120 1.34 -1.37 -8.98
CA THR A 120 2.33 -0.36 -8.66
C THR A 120 3.55 -1.00 -8.01
N GLU A 121 4.66 -0.28 -8.02
CA GLU A 121 5.89 -0.72 -7.38
C GLU A 121 5.83 -0.50 -5.87
N SER A 122 6.34 -1.46 -5.09
CA SER A 122 6.55 -1.39 -3.65
C SER A 122 8.00 -1.74 -3.35
N HIS A 123 8.63 -1.00 -2.46
CA HIS A 123 10.03 -1.22 -2.10
C HIS A 123 10.14 -2.38 -1.10
N LEU A 124 11.19 -3.19 -1.21
CA LEU A 124 11.49 -4.31 -0.32
C LEU A 124 12.75 -4.09 0.51
N ALA A 125 13.70 -3.31 -0.02
CA ALA A 125 14.94 -2.96 0.66
C ALA A 125 15.45 -1.62 0.16
N CYS A 126 16.06 -0.85 1.06
CA CYS A 126 16.54 0.50 0.81
C CYS A 126 18.01 0.62 1.19
N THR A 127 18.75 1.49 0.52
CA THR A 127 20.14 1.82 0.85
C THR A 127 20.35 3.33 0.96
N CYS A 128 21.27 3.72 1.84
CA CYS A 128 21.74 5.09 2.04
C CYS A 128 22.91 5.35 1.09
N THR A 129 23.00 6.55 0.51
CA THR A 129 24.31 7.14 0.22
C THR A 129 24.84 7.80 1.50
N ALA A 130 26.11 8.22 1.55
CA ALA A 130 26.75 8.80 2.76
C ALA A 130 26.08 10.08 3.34
N GLN A 131 24.88 10.45 2.87
CA GLN A 131 24.13 11.67 3.16
C GLN A 131 22.83 11.41 3.95
N CYS A 132 22.68 10.24 4.59
CA CYS A 132 21.65 10.03 5.62
C CYS A 132 22.07 10.75 6.91
N ALA A 133 21.99 12.09 6.92
CA ALA A 133 22.26 12.96 8.07
C ALA A 133 21.24 14.10 8.11
#